data_AF-A0A2V2N2M4-F1
#
_entry.id   AF-A0A2V2N2M4-F1
#
_cell.length_a   1.000
_cell.length_b   1.000
_cell.length_c   1.000
_cell.angle_alpha   90.00
_cell.angle_beta   90.00
_cell.angle_gamma   90.00
#
_symmetry.space_group_name_H-M   'P 1'
#
loop_
_entity.id
_entity.type
_entity.pdbx_description
1 polymer ?
#
loop_
_entity_poly.entity_id
_entity_poly.type
_entity_poly.pdbx_seq_one_letter_code
_entity_poly.pdbx_strand_id
1 'polypeptide(L)'
;MAGEAISSSILLIGAAVGAAFLIAAILPAIFSAGDTFGTVAHSADEKMKTDFRIVNTFASDTSIKVWMKNVGATRVSIYDIQKSDVYYGTITSIERYSYGLGGAAAKNFNYALGDAVDNGYWDIGETLEITITGLTIATTDTLSFTFATPNSIRRSVSFSRPT
;
A
#
# COMPACT_ATOMS: atom_id res chain seq x y z
N MET A 1 -56.97 26.49 35.35
CA MET A 1 -56.88 25.44 34.31
C MET A 1 -56.21 25.91 33.02
N ALA A 2 -56.53 27.08 32.45
CA ALA A 2 -55.93 27.56 31.18
C ALA A 2 -54.39 27.80 31.24
N GLY A 3 -53.88 28.39 32.32
CA GLY A 3 -52.42 28.67 32.45
C GLY A 3 -51.55 27.42 32.53
N GLU A 4 -52.08 26.34 33.11
CA GLU A 4 -51.40 25.05 33.21
C GLU A 4 -51.31 24.36 31.83
N ALA A 5 -52.38 24.42 31.03
CA ALA A 5 -52.40 23.91 29.66
C ALA A 5 -51.40 24.66 28.74
N ILE A 6 -51.27 25.99 28.90
CA ILE A 6 -50.33 26.80 28.13
C ILE A 6 -48.88 26.45 28.51
N SER A 7 -48.58 26.33 29.81
CA SER A 7 -47.25 25.92 30.27
C SER A 7 -46.87 24.53 29.76
N SER A 8 -47.79 23.56 29.85
CA SER A 8 -47.57 22.21 29.31
C SER A 8 -47.32 22.21 27.80
N SER A 9 -48.01 23.08 27.05
CA SER A 9 -47.85 23.15 25.59
C SER A 9 -46.50 23.75 25.17
N ILE A 10 -46.03 24.78 25.89
CA ILE A 10 -44.72 25.40 25.65
C ILE A 10 -43.59 24.40 25.93
N LEU A 11 -43.70 23.62 27.02
CA LEU A 11 -42.73 22.58 27.35
C LEU A 11 -42.69 21.48 26.28
N LEU A 12 -43.85 21.08 25.74
CA LEU A 12 -43.96 20.10 24.65
C LEU A 12 -43.26 20.57 23.38
N ILE A 13 -43.45 21.83 22.99
CA ILE A 13 -42.79 22.42 21.81
C ILE A 13 -41.28 22.51 22.04
N GLY A 14 -40.85 22.94 23.22
CA GLY A 14 -39.42 23.01 23.59
C GLY A 14 -38.74 21.64 23.52
N ALA A 15 -39.39 20.59 24.02
CA ALA A 15 -38.90 19.23 23.94
C ALA A 15 -38.80 18.71 22.50
N ALA A 16 -39.81 18.98 21.67
CA ALA A 16 -39.83 18.56 20.26
C ALA A 16 -38.72 19.25 19.44
N VAL A 17 -38.57 20.57 19.61
CA VAL A 17 -37.51 21.34 18.94
C VAL A 17 -36.13 20.93 19.44
N GLY A 18 -35.97 20.74 20.75
CA GLY A 18 -34.73 20.24 21.34
C GLY A 18 -34.32 18.86 20.79
N ALA A 19 -35.28 17.95 20.62
CA ALA A 19 -35.04 16.65 20.00
C ALA A 19 -34.62 16.78 18.52
N ALA A 20 -35.27 17.67 17.76
CA ALA A 20 -34.91 17.92 16.37
C ALA A 20 -33.47 18.46 16.22
N PHE A 21 -33.08 19.41 17.10
CA PHE A 21 -31.70 19.93 17.14
C PHE A 21 -30.69 18.84 17.51
N LEU A 22 -31.01 18.01 18.50
CA LEU A 22 -30.14 16.91 18.91
C LEU A 22 -29.90 15.92 17.75
N ILE A 23 -30.96 15.54 17.05
CA ILE A 23 -30.86 14.64 15.88
C ILE A 23 -30.01 15.30 14.79
N ALA A 24 -30.28 16.56 14.46
CA ALA A 24 -29.53 17.29 13.45
C ALA A 24 -28.03 17.45 13.80
N ALA A 25 -27.70 17.52 15.09
CA ALA A 25 -26.33 17.61 15.57
C ALA A 25 -25.59 16.26 15.59
N ILE A 26 -26.28 15.15 15.90
CA ILE A 26 -25.64 13.83 16.09
C ILE A 26 -25.57 13.02 14.80
N LEU A 27 -26.58 13.09 13.92
CA LEU A 27 -26.61 12.27 12.69
C LEU A 27 -25.35 12.41 11.82
N PRO A 28 -24.78 13.61 11.60
CA PRO A 28 -23.56 13.76 10.81
C PRO A 28 -22.38 12.96 11.40
N ALA A 29 -22.25 12.93 12.73
CA ALA A 29 -21.19 12.19 13.42
C ALA A 29 -21.37 10.67 13.28
N ILE A 30 -22.62 10.18 13.31
CA ILE A 30 -22.93 8.75 13.12
C ILE A 30 -22.57 8.31 11.69
N PHE A 31 -22.97 9.07 10.67
CA PHE A 31 -22.66 8.71 9.28
C PHE A 31 -21.15 8.78 9.01
N SER A 32 -20.48 9.84 9.47
CA SER A 32 -19.02 9.94 9.35
C SER A 32 -18.29 8.77 10.04
N ALA A 33 -18.76 8.35 11.22
CA ALA A 33 -18.21 7.19 11.90
C ALA A 33 -18.44 5.90 11.09
N GLY A 34 -19.66 5.68 10.60
CA GLY A 34 -20.01 4.52 9.78
C GLY A 34 -19.15 4.40 8.52
N ASP A 35 -18.95 5.51 7.79
CA ASP A 35 -18.12 5.56 6.59
C ASP A 35 -16.64 5.29 6.91
N THR A 36 -16.15 5.82 8.04
CA THR A 36 -14.78 5.57 8.52
C THR A 36 -14.58 4.09 8.86
N PHE A 37 -15.54 3.47 9.55
CA PHE A 37 -15.45 2.04 9.87
C PHE A 37 -15.47 1.17 8.62
N GLY A 38 -16.35 1.48 7.65
CA GLY A 38 -16.41 0.76 6.39
C GLY A 38 -15.11 0.86 5.59
N THR A 39 -14.54 2.06 5.46
CA THR A 39 -13.27 2.27 4.73
C THR A 39 -12.09 1.59 5.42
N VAL A 40 -11.97 1.70 6.75
CA VAL A 40 -10.89 1.02 7.50
C VAL A 40 -11.01 -0.49 7.39
N ALA A 41 -12.22 -1.05 7.48
CA ALA A 41 -12.44 -2.49 7.32
C ALA A 41 -12.06 -2.96 5.91
N HIS A 42 -12.41 -2.19 4.88
CA HIS A 42 -12.05 -2.51 3.50
C HIS A 42 -10.53 -2.46 3.27
N SER A 43 -9.85 -1.40 3.72
CA SER A 43 -8.40 -1.29 3.59
C SER A 43 -7.65 -2.37 4.40
N ALA A 44 -8.19 -2.79 5.54
CA ALA A 44 -7.64 -3.90 6.31
C ALA A 44 -7.79 -5.23 5.58
N ASP A 45 -8.97 -5.51 5.02
CA ASP A 45 -9.23 -6.71 4.22
C ASP A 45 -8.34 -6.76 2.97
N GLU A 46 -8.19 -5.63 2.26
CA GLU A 46 -7.28 -5.52 1.11
C GLU A 46 -5.82 -5.81 1.52
N LYS A 47 -5.36 -5.23 2.64
CA LYS A 47 -4.01 -5.48 3.16
C LYS A 47 -3.80 -6.93 3.60
N MET A 48 -4.84 -7.60 4.10
CA MET A 48 -4.77 -9.02 4.45
C MET A 48 -4.75 -9.93 3.22
N LYS A 49 -5.41 -9.50 2.13
CA LYS A 49 -5.49 -10.27 0.88
C LYS A 49 -4.30 -10.04 -0.03
N THR A 50 -3.69 -8.86 -0.03
CA THR A 50 -2.44 -8.65 -0.77
C THR A 50 -1.29 -9.29 0.00
N ASP A 51 -0.57 -10.20 -0.64
CA ASP A 51 0.70 -10.69 -0.11
C ASP A 51 1.61 -11.08 -1.26
N PHE A 52 2.90 -10.89 -1.07
CA PHE A 52 3.91 -11.30 -2.02
C PHE A 52 5.14 -11.83 -1.30
N ARG A 53 5.85 -12.73 -1.97
CA ARG A 53 7.05 -13.34 -1.44
C ARG A 53 8.20 -13.17 -2.42
N ILE A 54 9.36 -12.79 -1.89
CA ILE A 54 10.60 -12.80 -2.66
C ILE A 54 11.02 -14.26 -2.83
N VAL A 55 11.07 -14.72 -4.08
CA VAL A 55 11.39 -16.11 -4.43
C VAL A 55 12.88 -16.28 -4.64
N ASN A 56 13.50 -15.35 -5.37
CA ASN A 56 14.91 -15.42 -5.66
C ASN A 56 15.52 -14.02 -5.86
N THR A 57 16.82 -13.91 -5.60
CA THR A 57 17.59 -12.67 -5.73
C THR A 57 18.89 -12.97 -6.46
N PHE A 58 19.25 -12.12 -7.41
CA PHE A 58 20.50 -12.21 -8.14
C PHE A 58 21.15 -10.83 -8.18
N ALA A 59 22.44 -10.77 -7.82
CA ALA A 59 23.28 -9.59 -8.00
C ALA A 59 24.39 -9.91 -8.99
N SER A 60 24.56 -9.04 -9.98
CA SER A 60 25.76 -8.91 -10.81
C SER A 60 26.63 -7.78 -10.27
N ASP A 61 27.77 -7.56 -10.91
CA ASP A 61 28.62 -6.37 -10.75
C ASP A 61 27.88 -5.04 -10.98
N THR A 62 26.95 -5.00 -11.95
CA THR A 62 26.32 -3.80 -12.50
C THR A 62 24.80 -3.73 -12.37
N SER A 63 24.17 -4.85 -11.99
CA SER A 63 22.72 -4.98 -11.95
C SER A 63 22.25 -5.93 -10.87
N ILE A 64 21.02 -5.72 -10.42
CA ILE A 64 20.32 -6.61 -9.49
C ILE A 64 19.00 -7.00 -10.10
N LYS A 65 18.67 -8.28 -9.96
CA LYS A 65 17.38 -8.86 -10.32
C LYS A 65 16.75 -9.50 -9.08
N VAL A 66 15.52 -9.12 -8.80
CA VAL A 66 14.74 -9.72 -7.71
C VAL A 66 13.45 -10.26 -8.28
N TRP A 67 13.21 -11.55 -8.07
CA TRP A 67 11.96 -12.19 -8.46
C TRP A 67 11.04 -12.32 -7.27
N MET A 68 9.85 -11.77 -7.42
CA MET A 68 8.80 -11.82 -6.41
C MET A 68 7.59 -12.52 -7.00
N LYS A 69 6.89 -13.31 -6.18
CA LYS A 69 5.66 -13.99 -6.58
C LYS A 69 4.49 -13.47 -5.77
N ASN A 70 3.37 -13.21 -6.43
CA ASN A 70 2.13 -12.88 -5.73
C ASN A 70 1.61 -14.16 -5.06
N VAL A 71 1.58 -14.16 -3.73
CA VAL A 71 1.09 -15.29 -2.91
C VAL A 71 -0.20 -14.92 -2.18
N GLY A 72 -0.71 -13.71 -2.42
CA GLY A 72 -1.95 -13.22 -1.85
C GLY A 72 -3.18 -13.79 -2.54
N ALA A 73 -4.34 -13.31 -2.09
CA ALA A 73 -5.65 -13.62 -2.64
C ALA A 73 -6.23 -12.48 -3.50
N THR A 74 -5.44 -11.45 -3.79
CA THR A 74 -5.84 -10.34 -4.66
C THR A 74 -4.79 -10.06 -5.74
N ARG A 75 -5.26 -9.61 -6.90
CA ARG A 75 -4.42 -9.08 -7.98
C ARG A 75 -3.96 -7.66 -7.64
N VAL A 76 -2.77 -7.30 -8.07
CA VAL A 76 -2.18 -5.96 -7.87
C VAL A 76 -2.10 -5.24 -9.20
N SER A 77 -2.53 -3.99 -9.30
CA SER A 77 -2.44 -3.26 -10.57
C SER A 77 -1.00 -2.88 -10.89
N ILE A 78 -0.63 -2.82 -12.17
CA ILE A 78 0.67 -2.28 -12.59
C ILE A 78 0.90 -0.85 -12.08
N TYR A 79 -0.16 -0.05 -11.95
CA TYR A 79 -0.05 1.32 -11.42
C TYR A 79 0.39 1.34 -9.95
N ASP A 80 0.00 0.34 -9.17
CA ASP A 80 0.43 0.21 -7.79
C ASP A 80 1.89 -0.23 -7.71
N ILE A 81 2.35 -1.06 -8.65
CA ILE A 81 3.77 -1.42 -8.79
C ILE A 81 4.58 -0.18 -9.15
N GLN A 82 4.10 0.66 -10.08
CA GLN A 82 4.77 1.91 -10.47
C GLN A 82 4.82 2.95 -9.33
N LYS A 83 3.83 2.93 -8.43
CA LYS A 83 3.81 3.77 -7.21
C LYS A 83 4.55 3.14 -6.03
N SER A 84 5.08 1.93 -6.18
CA SER A 84 5.83 1.25 -5.13
C SER A 84 7.21 1.87 -4.96
N ASP A 85 7.71 1.85 -3.74
CA ASP A 85 9.06 2.30 -3.40
C ASP A 85 9.97 1.06 -3.25
N VAL A 86 11.08 1.06 -3.97
CA VAL A 86 12.16 0.08 -3.80
C VAL A 86 13.26 0.73 -2.98
N TYR A 87 13.68 0.11 -1.90
CA TYR A 87 14.86 0.51 -1.15
C TYR A 87 15.97 -0.49 -1.38
N TYR A 88 17.11 0.01 -1.82
CA TYR A 88 18.28 -0.80 -2.08
C TYR A 88 19.52 -0.12 -1.52
N GLY A 89 20.42 -0.93 -0.96
CA GLY A 89 21.73 -0.48 -0.59
C GLY A 89 22.48 -1.48 0.29
N THR A 90 23.59 -1.04 0.85
CA THR A 90 24.37 -1.80 1.83
C THR A 90 23.79 -1.58 3.24
N ILE A 91 24.27 -2.33 4.22
CA ILE A 91 23.87 -2.13 5.64
C ILE A 91 24.12 -0.69 6.11
N THR A 92 25.10 0.01 5.52
CA THR A 92 25.52 1.35 5.93
C THR A 92 24.90 2.48 5.10
N SER A 93 24.40 2.20 3.90
CA SER A 93 23.80 3.21 3.02
C SER A 93 22.65 2.59 2.23
N ILE A 94 21.43 3.07 2.49
CA ILE A 94 20.20 2.63 1.81
C ILE A 94 19.63 3.82 1.05
N GLU A 95 19.33 3.61 -0.22
CA GLU A 95 18.74 4.61 -1.09
C GLU A 95 17.37 4.16 -1.61
N ARG A 96 16.52 5.14 -1.93
CA ARG A 96 15.20 4.90 -2.53
C ARG A 96 15.28 4.96 -4.05
N TYR A 97 14.68 3.98 -4.69
CA TYR A 97 14.51 3.84 -6.13
C TYR A 97 13.02 3.92 -6.47
N SER A 98 12.67 4.80 -7.39
CA SER A 98 11.31 4.96 -7.92
C SER A 98 11.15 4.24 -9.25
N TYR A 99 9.94 3.97 -9.68
CA TYR A 99 9.73 3.45 -11.03
C TYR A 99 10.14 4.49 -12.08
N GLY A 100 10.90 4.07 -13.09
CA GLY A 100 11.25 4.94 -14.21
C GLY A 100 12.17 4.27 -15.23
N LEU A 101 12.07 4.71 -16.48
CA LEU A 101 12.94 4.26 -17.59
C LEU A 101 14.18 5.14 -17.76
N GLY A 102 14.62 5.82 -16.71
CA GLY A 102 15.80 6.70 -16.77
C GLY A 102 17.11 5.90 -16.93
N GLY A 103 18.13 6.54 -17.51
CA GLY A 103 19.45 5.94 -17.71
C GLY A 103 20.18 5.63 -16.40
N ALA A 104 21.31 4.93 -16.50
CA ALA A 104 22.07 4.33 -15.39
C ALA A 104 22.44 5.23 -14.19
N ALA A 105 22.32 6.56 -14.31
CA ALA A 105 22.55 7.52 -13.22
C ALA A 105 21.27 7.90 -12.44
N ALA A 106 20.09 7.53 -12.93
CA ALA A 106 18.82 7.79 -12.27
C ALA A 106 18.51 6.63 -11.31
N LYS A 107 18.09 6.95 -10.08
CA LYS A 107 17.69 5.97 -9.05
C LYS A 107 16.34 5.36 -9.38
N ASN A 108 16.34 4.54 -10.43
CA ASN A 108 15.13 3.97 -10.97
C ASN A 108 15.17 2.44 -10.96
N PHE A 109 14.02 1.82 -10.83
CA PHE A 109 13.85 0.40 -11.08
C PHE A 109 12.96 0.17 -12.30
N ASN A 110 13.23 -0.91 -13.01
CA ASN A 110 12.38 -1.45 -14.06
C ASN A 110 11.67 -2.71 -13.56
N TYR A 111 10.48 -2.99 -14.07
CA TYR A 111 9.77 -4.24 -13.78
C TYR A 111 9.47 -5.01 -15.07
N ALA A 112 9.37 -6.32 -14.95
CA ALA A 112 8.84 -7.20 -15.98
C ALA A 112 7.92 -8.23 -15.32
N LEU A 113 6.76 -8.46 -15.92
CA LEU A 113 5.86 -9.54 -15.53
C LEU A 113 6.28 -10.80 -16.30
N GLY A 114 6.39 -11.91 -15.59
CA GLY A 114 6.90 -13.17 -16.14
C GLY A 114 5.88 -13.99 -16.93
N ASP A 115 4.64 -13.53 -17.06
CA ASP A 115 3.57 -14.27 -17.76
C ASP A 115 3.25 -13.67 -19.15
N ALA A 116 2.66 -14.49 -20.01
CA ALA A 116 2.42 -14.18 -21.43
C ALA A 116 1.19 -13.30 -21.68
N VAL A 117 0.37 -13.05 -20.65
CA VAL A 117 -0.87 -12.27 -20.77
C VAL A 117 -0.65 -10.89 -20.16
N ASP A 118 -0.35 -9.91 -21.00
CA ASP A 118 -0.20 -8.52 -20.56
C ASP A 118 -1.58 -7.88 -20.35
N ASN A 119 -2.23 -8.24 -19.23
CA ASN A 119 -3.53 -7.70 -18.82
C ASN A 119 -3.39 -6.44 -17.95
N GLY A 120 -2.17 -5.98 -17.66
CA GLY A 120 -1.91 -4.83 -16.79
C GLY A 120 -2.13 -5.10 -15.29
N TYR A 121 -2.16 -6.37 -14.88
CA TYR A 121 -2.25 -6.78 -13.48
C TYR A 121 -1.16 -7.80 -13.15
N TRP A 122 -0.77 -7.82 -11.89
CA TRP A 122 0.04 -8.87 -11.30
C TRP A 122 -0.90 -9.83 -10.57
N ASP A 123 -1.26 -10.89 -11.26
CA ASP A 123 -2.25 -11.86 -10.80
C ASP A 123 -1.67 -12.84 -9.78
N ILE A 124 -2.58 -13.56 -9.11
CA ILE A 124 -2.23 -14.51 -8.06
C ILE A 124 -1.41 -15.64 -8.68
N GLY A 125 -0.22 -15.88 -8.15
CA GLY A 125 0.69 -16.90 -8.66
C GLY A 125 1.61 -16.45 -9.80
N GLU A 126 1.51 -15.21 -10.27
CA GLU A 126 2.44 -14.66 -11.26
C GLU A 126 3.75 -14.17 -10.61
N THR A 127 4.79 -14.08 -11.42
CA THR A 127 6.12 -13.62 -10.99
C THR A 127 6.43 -12.23 -11.56
N LEU A 128 6.84 -11.32 -10.69
CA LEU A 128 7.34 -10.00 -11.00
C LEU A 128 8.88 -10.00 -10.88
N GLU A 129 9.58 -9.64 -11.95
CA GLU A 129 11.01 -9.37 -11.96
C GLU A 129 11.24 -7.87 -11.79
N ILE A 130 11.95 -7.48 -10.73
CA ILE A 130 12.45 -6.10 -10.56
C ILE A 130 13.93 -6.08 -10.93
N THR A 131 14.29 -5.18 -11.84
CA THR A 131 15.67 -4.96 -12.27
C THR A 131 16.12 -3.55 -11.90
N ILE A 132 17.27 -3.45 -11.24
CA ILE A 132 17.99 -2.19 -11.02
C ILE A 132 19.32 -2.29 -11.76
N THR A 133 19.66 -1.28 -12.57
CA THR A 133 20.91 -1.21 -13.33
C THR A 133 21.74 0.00 -12.91
N GLY A 134 23.01 0.04 -13.33
CA GLY A 134 23.90 1.18 -13.01
C GLY A 134 24.46 1.15 -11.60
N LEU A 135 24.53 -0.04 -11.00
CA LEU A 135 25.09 -0.23 -9.66
C LEU A 135 26.57 -0.59 -9.76
N THR A 136 27.31 -0.40 -8.66
CA THR A 136 28.67 -0.92 -8.50
C THR A 136 28.67 -1.75 -7.22
N ILE A 137 28.77 -3.08 -7.36
CA ILE A 137 28.57 -4.02 -6.25
C ILE A 137 29.84 -4.86 -6.03
N ALA A 138 30.46 -4.73 -4.86
CA ALA A 138 31.57 -5.61 -4.47
C ALA A 138 31.06 -7.01 -4.06
N THR A 139 31.88 -8.04 -4.27
CA THR A 139 31.57 -9.43 -3.84
C THR A 139 31.37 -9.56 -2.33
N THR A 140 32.00 -8.68 -1.55
CA THR A 140 32.03 -8.72 -0.09
C THR A 140 30.84 -8.01 0.55
N ASP A 141 30.04 -7.27 -0.23
CA ASP A 141 28.98 -6.45 0.32
C ASP A 141 27.72 -7.29 0.59
N THR A 142 27.20 -7.15 1.81
CA THR A 142 25.85 -7.63 2.14
C THR A 142 24.86 -6.56 1.72
N LEU A 143 24.03 -6.91 0.75
CA LEU A 143 23.01 -6.05 0.18
C LEU A 143 21.69 -6.26 0.89
N SER A 144 20.95 -5.19 1.10
CA SER A 144 19.58 -5.21 1.59
C SER A 144 18.65 -4.66 0.52
N PHE A 145 17.65 -5.45 0.17
CA PHE A 145 16.57 -5.04 -0.73
C PHE A 145 15.26 -5.06 0.03
N THR A 146 14.50 -3.97 -0.06
CA THR A 146 13.13 -3.88 0.49
C THR A 146 12.20 -3.35 -0.58
N PHE A 147 11.11 -4.07 -0.82
CA PHE A 147 10.03 -3.62 -1.68
C PHE A 147 8.84 -3.23 -0.82
N ALA A 148 8.31 -2.02 -1.02
CA ALA A 148 7.15 -1.50 -0.30
C ALA A 148 6.06 -1.07 -1.29
N THR A 149 4.89 -1.70 -1.18
CA THR A 149 3.71 -1.39 -1.98
C THR A 149 2.89 -0.25 -1.34
N PRO A 150 2.06 0.49 -2.11
CA PRO A 150 1.27 1.61 -1.60
C PRO A 150 0.31 1.24 -0.46
N ASN A 151 -0.17 0.00 -0.41
CA ASN A 151 -1.01 -0.55 0.66
C ASN A 151 -0.23 -0.91 1.95
N SER A 152 1.00 -0.39 2.10
CA SER A 152 1.84 -0.54 3.30
C SER A 152 2.33 -1.97 3.57
N ILE A 153 2.34 -2.82 2.54
CA ILE A 153 2.95 -4.15 2.62
C ILE A 153 4.40 -4.03 2.17
N ARG A 154 5.31 -4.58 2.98
CA ARG A 154 6.74 -4.56 2.68
C ARG A 154 7.37 -5.90 2.92
N ARG A 155 8.29 -6.27 2.04
CA ARG A 155 9.15 -7.43 2.21
C ARG A 155 10.59 -7.02 2.00
N SER A 156 11.45 -7.48 2.88
CA SER A 156 12.89 -7.25 2.82
C SER A 156 13.64 -8.56 2.75
N VAL A 157 14.80 -8.53 2.10
CA VAL A 157 15.73 -9.64 2.02
C VAL A 157 17.16 -9.10 2.02
N SER A 158 18.04 -9.77 2.74
CA SER A 158 19.47 -9.55 2.65
C SER A 158 20.12 -10.66 1.83
N PHE A 159 21.02 -10.29 0.93
CA PHE A 159 21.74 -11.23 0.08
C PHE A 159 23.12 -10.67 -0.29
N SER A 160 24.02 -11.55 -0.71
CA SER A 160 25.34 -11.18 -1.19
C SER A 160 25.49 -11.58 -2.65
N ARG A 161 26.41 -10.94 -3.36
CA ARG A 161 26.76 -11.35 -4.72
C ARG A 161 27.40 -12.75 -4.69
N PRO A 162 26.94 -13.72 -5.50
CA PRO A 162 27.62 -15.00 -5.62
C PRO A 162 29.03 -14.78 -6.20
N THR A 163 30.02 -15.45 -5.61
CA THR A 163 31.43 -15.44 -6.04
C THR A 163 31.64 -16.08 -7.39
#